data_AF-A0A926BQX7-F1
#
_entry.id   AF-A0A926BQX7-F1
#
_cell.length_a   1.000
_cell.length_b   1.000
_cell.length_c   1.000
_cell.angle_alpha   90.00
_cell.angle_beta   90.00
_cell.angle_gamma   90.00
#
_symmetry.space_group_name_H-M   'P 1'
#
loop_
_entity.id
_entity.type
_entity.pdbx_description
1 polymer ?
#
loop_
_entity_poly.entity_id
_entity_poly.type
_entity_poly.pdbx_seq_one_letter_code
_entity_poly.pdbx_strand_id
1 'polypeptide(L)'
;VGNRVQTTSGNASVVAYGVGNSVAKRRSLLLVNRSDVAQNVVATFAGAPTGTKEYQRVEIASGINNDRPTVTREKKAAKPGSLRWRLPPHSVTVLTFGG
;
A
#
# COMPACT_ATOMS: atom_id res chain seq x y z
N VAL A 1 -18.52 0.66 1.12
CA VAL A 1 -17.69 1.78 1.63
C VAL A 1 -17.03 1.32 2.92
N GLY A 2 -15.73 1.56 3.12
CA GLY A 2 -15.02 1.18 4.34
C GLY A 2 -14.79 2.37 5.27
N ASN A 3 -14.53 2.11 6.55
CA ASN A 3 -14.20 3.13 7.54
C ASN A 3 -12.72 3.49 7.47
N ARG A 4 -12.38 4.76 7.62
CA ARG A 4 -10.98 5.19 7.77
C ARG A 4 -10.40 4.52 9.01
N VAL A 5 -9.19 3.97 8.90
CA VAL A 5 -8.42 3.45 10.04
C VAL A 5 -7.25 4.35 10.34
N GLN A 6 -6.78 4.33 11.59
CA GLN A 6 -5.58 5.07 11.98
C GLN A 6 -4.39 4.60 11.14
N THR A 7 -3.65 5.55 10.57
CA THR A 7 -2.49 5.29 9.70
C THR A 7 -1.50 6.42 9.89
N THR A 8 -0.22 6.07 10.03
CA THR A 8 0.88 7.01 10.23
C THR A 8 1.96 6.74 9.19
N SER A 9 2.61 7.79 8.71
CA SER A 9 3.81 7.70 7.87
C SER A 9 4.98 8.30 8.64
N GLY A 10 6.12 7.61 8.63
CA GLY A 10 7.37 8.12 9.20
C GLY A 10 8.13 9.08 8.27
N ASN A 11 7.60 9.34 7.07
CA ASN A 11 8.25 10.16 6.04
C ASN A 11 7.25 11.16 5.45
N ALA A 12 7.55 12.46 5.54
CA ALA A 12 6.67 13.54 5.07
C ALA A 12 6.42 13.53 3.54
N SER A 13 7.34 12.96 2.77
CA SER A 13 7.20 12.79 1.33
C SER A 13 6.27 11.64 0.94
N VAL A 14 5.94 10.76 1.90
CA VAL A 14 5.04 9.62 1.71
C VAL A 14 3.74 9.86 2.47
N VAL A 15 2.65 10.03 1.74
CA VAL A 15 1.30 10.10 2.33
C VAL A 15 0.74 8.70 2.44
N ALA A 16 0.19 8.35 3.61
CA ALA A 16 -0.42 7.05 3.87
C ALA A 16 -1.87 7.22 4.31
N TYR A 17 -2.77 6.40 3.76
CA TYR A 17 -4.19 6.42 4.10
C TYR A 17 -4.78 5.00 4.16
N GLY A 18 -5.30 4.63 5.33
CA GLY A 18 -5.88 3.31 5.57
C GLY A 18 -7.40 3.29 5.56
N VAL A 19 -7.98 2.23 5.01
CA VAL A 19 -9.42 1.95 5.01
C VAL A 19 -9.66 0.51 5.45
N GLY A 20 -10.57 0.30 6.40
CA GLY A 20 -11.03 -1.01 6.85
C GLY A 20 -12.49 -1.26 6.44
N ASN A 21 -12.79 -2.46 5.98
CA ASN A 21 -14.15 -2.91 5.69
C ASN A 21 -14.42 -4.21 6.47
N SER A 22 -15.17 -4.10 7.57
CA SER A 22 -15.48 -5.22 8.46
C SER A 22 -16.39 -6.27 7.83
N VAL A 23 -17.30 -5.88 6.93
CA VAL A 23 -18.22 -6.79 6.24
C VAL A 23 -17.47 -7.67 5.25
N ALA A 24 -16.62 -7.05 4.43
CA ALA A 24 -15.80 -7.76 3.44
C ALA A 24 -14.54 -8.41 4.07
N LYS A 25 -14.30 -8.24 5.38
CA LYS A 25 -13.07 -8.62 6.07
C LYS A 25 -11.80 -8.16 5.34
N ARG A 26 -11.85 -6.96 4.76
CA ARG A 26 -10.76 -6.37 3.96
C ARG A 26 -10.17 -5.15 4.63
N ARG A 27 -8.86 -4.94 4.42
CA ARG A 27 -8.19 -3.69 4.75
C ARG A 27 -7.35 -3.23 3.58
N SER A 28 -7.38 -1.95 3.30
CA SER A 28 -6.59 -1.34 2.24
C SER A 28 -5.71 -0.23 2.81
N LEU A 29 -4.49 -0.13 2.29
CA LEU A 29 -3.53 0.92 2.56
C LEU A 29 -3.16 1.58 1.24
N LEU A 30 -3.46 2.86 1.12
CA LEU A 30 -3.03 3.73 0.03
C LEU A 30 -1.74 4.44 0.45
N LEU A 31 -0.75 4.44 -0.44
CA LEU A 31 0.51 5.13 -0.27
C LEU A 31 0.79 6.00 -1.49
N VAL A 32 1.20 7.23 -1.27
CA VAL A 32 1.58 8.18 -2.33
C VAL A 32 2.98 8.68 -2.06
N ASN A 33 3.92 8.40 -2.96
CA ASN A 33 5.24 9.01 -2.93
C ASN A 33 5.23 10.28 -3.78
N ARG A 34 5.39 11.43 -3.13
CA ARG A 34 5.42 12.75 -3.78
C ARG A 34 6.83 13.25 -4.09
N SER A 35 7.85 12.45 -3.74
CA SER A 35 9.25 12.83 -3.98
C SER A 35 9.74 12.37 -5.35
N ASP A 36 10.81 13.03 -5.81
CA ASP A 36 11.54 12.67 -7.02
C ASP A 36 12.43 11.43 -6.86
N VAL A 37 12.51 10.88 -5.64
CA VAL A 37 13.34 9.72 -5.33
C VAL A 37 12.50 8.55 -4.82
N ALA A 38 12.88 7.34 -5.20
CA ALA A 38 12.23 6.14 -4.71
C ALA A 38 12.43 5.98 -3.19
N GLN A 39 11.39 5.52 -2.48
CA GLN A 39 11.41 5.33 -1.04
C GLN A 39 11.41 3.84 -0.71
N ASN A 40 12.24 3.41 0.24
CA ASN A 40 12.14 2.06 0.80
C ASN A 40 11.04 2.06 1.87
N VAL A 41 9.95 1.33 1.62
CA VAL A 41 8.78 1.31 2.49
C VAL A 41 8.70 -0.01 3.23
N VAL A 42 8.45 0.09 4.54
CA VAL A 42 8.04 -1.02 5.39
C VAL A 42 6.63 -0.73 5.87
N ALA A 43 5.64 -1.46 5.37
CA ALA A 43 4.27 -1.36 5.87
C ALA A 43 4.04 -2.41 6.96
N THR A 44 3.72 -1.93 8.16
CA THR A 44 3.42 -2.77 9.32
C THR A 44 1.93 -2.68 9.63
N PHE A 45 1.28 -3.81 9.84
CA PHE A 45 -0.16 -3.87 10.07
C PHE A 45 -0.40 -4.32 11.51
N ALA A 46 -0.71 -3.37 12.39
CA ALA A 46 -1.16 -3.68 13.74
C ALA A 46 -2.49 -4.44 13.66
N GLY A 47 -2.45 -5.73 13.99
CA GLY A 47 -3.62 -6.61 13.91
C GLY A 47 -4.14 -6.78 12.49
N ALA A 48 -3.31 -7.27 11.56
CA ALA A 48 -3.81 -7.83 10.31
C ALA A 48 -5.00 -8.76 10.64
N PRO A 49 -6.14 -8.67 9.92
CA PRO A 49 -7.30 -9.52 10.21
C PRO A 49 -6.84 -10.97 10.38
N THR A 50 -7.17 -11.58 11.51
CA THR A 50 -6.88 -12.98 11.78
C THR A 50 -7.37 -13.81 10.59
N GLY A 51 -6.48 -14.53 9.92
CA GLY A 51 -6.80 -15.29 8.72
C GLY A 51 -6.54 -14.59 7.38
N THR A 52 -5.87 -13.43 7.36
CA THR A 52 -5.38 -12.85 6.10
C THR A 52 -4.38 -13.79 5.45
N LYS A 53 -4.78 -14.47 4.37
CA LYS A 53 -3.92 -15.43 3.64
C LYS A 53 -3.15 -14.76 2.52
N GLU A 54 -3.66 -13.67 1.97
CA GLU A 54 -3.14 -13.04 0.76
C GLU A 54 -3.19 -11.51 0.86
N TYR A 55 -2.31 -10.86 0.11
CA TYR A 55 -2.41 -9.46 -0.22
C TYR A 55 -2.34 -9.25 -1.73
N GLN A 56 -2.97 -8.16 -2.17
CA GLN A 56 -2.85 -7.64 -3.52
C GLN A 56 -2.21 -6.26 -3.46
N ARG A 57 -1.18 -6.03 -4.26
CA ARG A 57 -0.56 -4.72 -4.48
C ARG A 57 -0.86 -4.27 -5.90
N VAL A 58 -1.38 -3.06 -6.04
CA VAL A 58 -1.51 -2.36 -7.31
C VAL A 58 -0.72 -1.07 -7.19
N GLU A 59 0.24 -0.88 -8.06
CA GLU A 59 1.14 0.28 -8.08
C GLU A 59 1.01 0.98 -9.42
N ILE A 60 0.84 2.29 -9.38
CA ILE A 60 0.79 3.17 -10.54
C ILE A 60 1.94 4.15 -10.38
N ALA A 61 2.93 4.08 -11.24
CA ALA A 61 4.08 4.98 -11.21
C ALA A 61 4.09 5.88 -12.45
N SER A 62 4.04 7.19 -12.21
CA SER A 62 4.27 8.22 -13.21
C SER A 62 5.71 8.67 -13.07
N GLY A 63 6.65 8.02 -13.76
CA GLY A 63 8.03 8.49 -13.75
C GLY A 63 8.11 9.96 -14.18
N ILE A 64 9.08 10.71 -13.66
CA ILE A 64 9.31 12.13 -14.02
C ILE A 64 9.49 12.31 -15.53
N ASN A 65 9.98 11.26 -16.20
CA ASN A 65 10.26 11.22 -17.65
C ASN A 65 9.41 10.16 -18.39
N ASN A 66 8.36 9.61 -17.76
CA ASN A 66 7.53 8.60 -18.42
C ASN A 66 6.31 9.26 -19.04
N ASP A 67 6.25 9.29 -20.37
CA ASP A 67 5.06 9.76 -21.12
C ASP A 67 3.80 8.93 -20.84
N ARG A 68 3.94 7.75 -20.23
CA ARG A 68 2.83 6.87 -19.85
C ARG A 68 3.05 6.26 -18.46
N PRO A 69 2.03 6.28 -17.59
CA PRO A 69 2.12 5.66 -16.28
C PRO A 69 2.27 4.13 -16.41
N THR A 70 3.13 3.54 -15.59
CA THR A 70 3.27 2.09 -15.50
C THR A 70 2.35 1.56 -14.40
N VAL A 71 1.68 0.43 -14.69
CA VAL A 71 0.80 -0.24 -13.71
C VAL A 71 1.37 -1.62 -13.40
N THR A 72 1.73 -1.85 -12.14
CA THR A 72 2.20 -3.15 -11.66
C THR A 72 1.16 -3.75 -10.72
N ARG A 73 0.82 -5.04 -10.94
CA ARG A 73 -0.12 -5.79 -10.12
C ARG A 73 0.59 -7.02 -9.57
N GLU A 74 0.47 -7.23 -8.27
CA GLU A 74 1.08 -8.34 -7.57
C GLU A 74 0.06 -8.94 -6.60
N LYS A 75 0.00 -10.27 -6.53
CA LYS A 75 -0.79 -11.02 -5.55
C LYS A 75 0.12 -12.05 -4.90
N LYS A 76 0.22 -12.04 -3.57
CA LYS A 76 1.10 -12.96 -2.82
C LYS A 76 0.48 -13.35 -1.49
N ALA A 77 0.97 -14.46 -0.92
CA ALA A 77 0.63 -14.86 0.43
C ALA A 77 1.05 -13.77 1.44
N ALA A 78 0.15 -13.42 2.35
CA ALA A 78 0.43 -12.48 3.42
C ALA A 78 1.25 -13.19 4.50
N LYS A 79 2.50 -12.78 4.69
CA LYS A 79 3.28 -13.19 5.86
C LYS A 79 2.90 -12.26 7.03
N PRO A 80 2.72 -12.78 8.25
CA PRO A 80 2.49 -11.95 9.42
C PRO A 80 3.62 -10.93 9.61
N GLY A 81 3.26 -9.72 10.06
CA GLY A 81 4.23 -8.70 10.49
C GLY A 81 4.33 -7.50 9.55
N SER A 82 5.15 -7.59 8.51
CA SER A 82 5.47 -6.43 7.65
C SER A 82 5.68 -6.80 6.19
N LEU A 83 5.33 -5.88 5.29
CA LEU A 83 5.64 -5.94 3.87
C LEU A 83 6.70 -4.88 3.54
N ARG A 84 7.75 -5.29 2.82
CA ARG A 84 8.83 -4.39 2.38
C ARG A 84 8.88 -4.32 0.87
N TRP A 85 8.95 -3.12 0.32
CA TRP A 85 9.17 -2.91 -1.12
C TRP A 85 9.72 -1.50 -1.37
N ARG A 86 10.17 -1.28 -2.60
CA ARG A 86 10.62 0.02 -3.08
C ARG A 86 9.45 0.74 -3.76
N LEU A 87 9.05 1.87 -3.20
CA LEU A 87 7.97 2.72 -3.72
C LEU A 87 8.58 3.73 -4.73
N PRO A 88 8.23 3.66 -6.03
CA PRO A 88 8.80 4.54 -7.05
C PRO A 88 8.53 6.04 -6.76
N PRO A 89 9.32 6.97 -7.33
CA PRO A 89 8.97 8.39 -7.30
C PRO A 89 7.62 8.63 -7.98
N HIS A 90 6.88 9.65 -7.55
CA HIS A 90 5.58 10.05 -8.13
C HIS A 90 4.63 8.88 -8.40
N SER A 91 4.48 8.03 -7.38
CA SER A 91 3.70 6.80 -7.49
C SER A 91 2.59 6.73 -6.46
N VAL A 92 1.56 5.97 -6.83
CA VAL A 92 0.44 5.62 -5.98
C VAL A 92 0.37 4.11 -5.88
N THR A 93 0.41 3.59 -4.66
CA THR A 93 0.32 2.15 -4.39
C THR A 93 -0.85 1.86 -3.48
N VAL A 94 -1.71 0.94 -3.91
CA VAL A 94 -2.80 0.38 -3.11
C VAL A 94 -2.43 -1.04 -2.71
N LEU A 95 -2.34 -1.28 -1.41
CA LEU A 95 -2.21 -2.60 -0.82
C LEU A 95 -3.56 -3.00 -0.24
N THR A 96 -4.08 -4.16 -0.63
CA THR A 96 -5.32 -4.70 -0.08
C THR A 96 -5.07 -6.07 0.52
N PHE A 97 -5.47 -6.23 1.77
CA PHE A 97 -5.44 -7.46 2.56
C PHE A 97 -6.86 -7.98 2.67
N GLY A 98 -7.03 -9.29 2.50
CA GLY A 98 -8.32 -9.94 2.66
C GLY A 98 -8.27 -11.43 2.34
N GLY A 99 -9.25 -12.14 2.88
CA GLY A 99 -9.48 -13.57 2.75
C GLY A 99 -10.78 -13.91 3.46
#